data_AF-A0A6I6MZ44-F1
#
_entry.id   AF-A0A6I6MZ44-F1
#
_cell.length_a   1.000
_cell.length_b   1.000
_cell.length_c   1.000
_cell.angle_alpha   90.00
_cell.angle_beta   90.00
_cell.angle_gamma   90.00
#
_symmetry.space_group_name_H-M   'P 1'
#
loop_
_entity.id
_entity.type
_entity.pdbx_description
1 polymer ?
#
loop_
_entity_poly.entity_id
_entity_poly.type
_entity_poly.pdbx_seq_one_letter_code
_entity_poly.pdbx_strand_id
1 'polypeptide(L)'
;MQTETLVGLIGFGGAVVGAGGALLGGWLQQHYQDKAAKELRRDERRYATGQTALEMLIRFRHASMKRTEDADSDLAFSEALVEFVTTFDAALYVVPGGDEMRRRVLGTIGLAAAYMEPRRPNSEDKSWIDTCCKEAIGVLSAFLREEPLPEPSQRFLEQHELMRARSRAQVDPS
;
A
#
# COMPACT_ATOMS: atom_id res chain seq x y z
N MET A 1 57.29 -11.83 -49.87
CA MET A 1 57.30 -11.60 -48.40
C MET A 1 56.42 -10.43 -47.94
N GLN A 2 55.65 -9.74 -48.78
CA GLN A 2 54.82 -8.58 -48.36
C GLN A 2 53.32 -8.89 -48.14
N THR A 3 52.84 -10.06 -48.58
CA THR A 3 51.41 -10.40 -48.52
C THR A 3 50.98 -11.04 -47.19
N GLU A 4 51.91 -11.66 -46.47
CA GLU A 4 51.64 -12.34 -45.18
C GLU A 4 51.51 -11.36 -44.00
N THR A 5 52.13 -10.18 -44.08
CA THR A 5 52.04 -9.14 -43.05
C THR A 5 50.75 -8.32 -43.13
N LEU A 6 50.15 -8.19 -44.32
CA LEU A 6 48.91 -7.42 -44.51
C LEU A 6 47.65 -8.18 -44.04
N VAL A 7 47.65 -9.51 -44.17
CA VAL A 7 46.55 -10.38 -43.71
C VAL A 7 46.51 -10.45 -42.17
N GLY A 8 47.67 -10.38 -41.51
CA GLY A 8 47.77 -10.33 -40.05
C GLY A 8 47.16 -9.08 -39.41
N LEU A 9 47.18 -7.93 -40.08
CA LEU A 9 46.62 -6.68 -39.56
C LEU A 9 45.09 -6.63 -39.69
N ILE A 10 44.54 -7.22 -40.75
CA ILE A 10 43.09 -7.31 -40.98
C ILE A 10 42.44 -8.32 -40.01
N GLY A 11 43.14 -9.43 -39.70
CA GLY A 11 42.71 -10.40 -38.69
C GLY A 11 42.68 -9.84 -37.26
N PHE A 12 43.60 -8.93 -36.92
CA PHE A 12 43.62 -8.27 -35.60
C PHE A 12 42.51 -7.22 -35.44
N GLY A 13 42.16 -6.48 -36.50
CA GLY A 13 41.06 -5.50 -36.48
C GLY A 13 39.69 -6.15 -36.25
N GLY A 14 39.43 -7.31 -36.88
CA GLY A 14 38.19 -8.06 -36.68
C GLY A 14 38.04 -8.66 -35.28
N ALA A 15 39.15 -9.10 -34.67
CA ALA A 15 39.14 -9.67 -33.32
C ALA A 15 38.87 -8.61 -32.22
N VAL A 16 39.37 -7.38 -32.38
CA VAL A 16 39.12 -6.28 -31.43
C VAL A 16 37.66 -5.81 -31.47
N VAL A 17 37.06 -5.75 -32.66
CA VAL A 17 35.63 -5.41 -32.82
C VAL A 17 34.73 -6.52 -32.27
N GLY A 18 35.09 -7.79 -32.48
CA GLY A 18 34.35 -8.93 -31.92
C GLY A 18 34.43 -9.02 -30.39
N ALA A 19 35.61 -8.79 -29.81
CA ALA A 19 35.80 -8.79 -28.36
C ALA A 19 35.11 -7.57 -27.69
N GLY A 20 35.16 -6.40 -28.31
CA GLY A 20 34.47 -5.19 -27.83
C GLY A 20 32.94 -5.34 -27.86
N GLY A 21 32.38 -5.96 -28.90
CA GLY A 21 30.96 -6.26 -29.01
C GLY A 21 30.46 -7.25 -27.95
N ALA A 22 31.25 -8.29 -27.64
CA ALA A 22 30.90 -9.28 -26.61
C ALA A 22 30.91 -8.67 -25.19
N LEU A 23 31.85 -7.77 -24.90
CA LEU A 23 31.92 -7.07 -23.61
C LEU A 23 30.78 -6.05 -23.44
N LEU A 24 30.45 -5.29 -24.48
CA LEU A 24 29.32 -4.35 -24.47
C LEU A 24 27.98 -5.09 -24.36
N GLY A 25 27.82 -6.21 -25.08
CA GLY A 25 26.63 -7.07 -24.98
C GLY A 25 26.46 -7.66 -23.58
N GLY A 26 27.54 -8.17 -22.98
CA GLY A 26 27.55 -8.67 -21.61
C GLY A 26 27.22 -7.61 -20.57
N TRP A 27 27.80 -6.40 -20.69
CA TRP A 27 27.49 -5.28 -19.79
C TRP A 27 26.04 -4.83 -19.90
N LEU A 28 25.52 -4.70 -21.12
CA LEU A 28 24.13 -4.30 -21.35
C LEU A 28 23.16 -5.36 -20.80
N GLN A 29 23.44 -6.64 -21.05
CA GLN A 29 22.64 -7.75 -20.54
C GLN A 29 22.66 -7.79 -19.00
N GLN A 30 23.83 -7.62 -18.39
CA GLN A 30 23.96 -7.56 -16.94
C GLN A 30 23.19 -6.37 -16.35
N HIS A 31 23.24 -5.21 -17.01
CA HIS A 31 22.51 -4.02 -16.58
C HIS A 31 20.98 -4.21 -16.65
N TYR A 32 20.46 -4.87 -17.68
CA TYR A 32 19.04 -5.21 -17.78
C TYR A 32 18.62 -6.24 -16.72
N GLN A 33 19.45 -7.25 -16.47
CA GLN A 33 19.20 -8.26 -15.43
C GLN A 33 19.16 -7.63 -14.03
N ASP A 34 20.07 -6.70 -13.73
CA ASP A 34 20.11 -5.99 -12.46
C ASP A 34 18.88 -5.10 -12.26
N LYS A 35 18.39 -4.45 -13.32
CA LYS A 35 17.15 -3.66 -13.26
C LYS A 35 15.93 -4.54 -13.02
N ALA A 36 15.76 -5.60 -13.81
CA ALA A 36 14.66 -6.54 -13.65
C ALA A 36 14.64 -7.18 -12.25
N ALA A 37 15.82 -7.56 -11.73
CA ALA A 37 15.93 -8.12 -10.38
C ALA A 37 15.55 -7.11 -9.28
N LYS A 38 15.85 -5.82 -9.46
CA LYS A 38 15.45 -4.76 -8.52
C LYS A 38 13.95 -4.49 -8.57
N GLU A 39 13.36 -4.49 -9.76
CA GLU A 39 11.92 -4.33 -9.97
C GLU A 39 11.16 -5.49 -9.34
N LEU A 40 11.57 -6.73 -9.61
CA LEU A 40 10.95 -7.93 -9.03
C LEU A 40 10.99 -7.91 -7.49
N ARG A 41 12.15 -7.57 -6.90
CA ARG A 41 12.28 -7.41 -5.43
C ARG A 41 11.45 -6.25 -4.87
N ARG A 42 11.14 -5.23 -5.68
CA ARG A 42 10.31 -4.10 -5.27
C ARG A 42 8.84 -4.52 -5.28
N ASP A 43 8.42 -5.27 -6.29
CA ASP A 43 7.05 -5.77 -6.43
C ASP A 43 6.72 -6.82 -5.37
N GLU A 44 7.64 -7.75 -5.12
CA GLU A 44 7.50 -8.73 -4.02
C GLU A 44 7.34 -8.04 -2.66
N ARG A 45 8.15 -7.00 -2.38
CA ARG A 45 8.04 -6.22 -1.14
C ARG A 45 6.74 -5.44 -1.08
N ARG A 46 6.34 -4.80 -2.17
CA ARG A 46 5.06 -4.08 -2.28
C ARG A 46 3.89 -5.00 -1.96
N TYR A 47 3.87 -6.18 -2.56
CA TYR A 47 2.81 -7.16 -2.39
C TYR A 47 2.79 -7.73 -0.96
N ALA A 48 3.95 -8.17 -0.44
CA ALA A 48 4.04 -8.75 0.90
C ALA A 48 3.61 -7.75 1.99
N THR A 49 4.14 -6.52 1.96
CA THR A 49 3.78 -5.49 2.94
C THR A 49 2.32 -5.07 2.79
N GLY A 50 1.84 -4.87 1.56
CA GLY A 50 0.45 -4.49 1.33
C GLY A 50 -0.54 -5.57 1.77
N GLN A 51 -0.20 -6.86 1.58
CA GLN A 51 -1.01 -7.97 2.07
C GLN A 51 -1.07 -8.00 3.59
N THR A 52 0.05 -7.80 4.29
CA THR A 52 0.06 -7.69 5.76
C THR A 52 -0.83 -6.56 6.25
N ALA A 53 -0.75 -5.38 5.64
CA ALA A 53 -1.62 -4.26 5.99
C ALA A 53 -3.11 -4.58 5.74
N LEU A 54 -3.42 -5.25 4.63
CA LEU A 54 -4.79 -5.65 4.29
C LEU A 54 -5.37 -6.66 5.30
N GLU A 55 -4.57 -7.65 5.70
CA GLU A 55 -4.96 -8.65 6.70
C GLU A 55 -5.25 -8.00 8.07
N MET A 56 -4.40 -7.07 8.51
CA MET A 56 -4.62 -6.31 9.74
C MET A 56 -5.92 -5.50 9.69
N LEU A 57 -6.18 -4.82 8.57
CA LEU A 57 -7.39 -4.03 8.38
C LEU A 57 -8.67 -4.88 8.37
N ILE A 58 -8.63 -6.06 7.75
CA ILE A 58 -9.74 -7.03 7.77
C ILE A 58 -9.98 -7.55 9.19
N ARG A 59 -8.92 -7.90 9.92
CA ARG A 59 -9.00 -8.35 11.32
C ARG A 59 -9.61 -7.27 12.20
N PHE A 60 -9.14 -6.04 12.09
CA PHE A 60 -9.67 -4.88 12.82
C PHE A 60 -11.16 -4.66 12.51
N ARG A 61 -11.55 -4.71 11.23
CA ARG A 61 -12.96 -4.62 10.84
C ARG A 61 -13.80 -5.70 11.50
N HIS A 62 -13.36 -6.97 11.47
CA HIS A 62 -14.09 -8.07 12.09
C HIS A 62 -14.23 -7.90 13.60
N ALA A 63 -13.15 -7.53 14.31
CA ALA A 63 -13.20 -7.28 15.74
C ALA A 63 -14.15 -6.13 16.08
N SER A 64 -14.14 -5.06 15.27
CA SER A 64 -15.03 -3.91 15.42
C SER A 64 -16.51 -4.28 15.32
N MET A 65 -16.87 -5.22 14.45
CA MET A 65 -18.27 -5.66 14.31
C MET A 65 -18.75 -6.47 15.51
N LYS A 66 -17.84 -7.23 16.13
CA LYS A 66 -18.13 -8.12 17.25
C LYS A 66 -18.11 -7.46 18.62
N ARG A 67 -17.53 -6.26 18.76
CA ARG A 67 -17.28 -5.48 20.01
C ARG A 67 -18.37 -5.48 21.11
N THR A 68 -19.60 -5.92 20.85
CA THR A 68 -20.69 -5.85 21.85
C THR A 68 -21.40 -7.18 22.05
N GLU A 69 -20.78 -8.28 21.65
CA GLU A 69 -21.35 -9.62 21.79
C GLU A 69 -21.13 -10.14 23.21
N ASP A 70 -19.92 -9.94 23.77
CA ASP A 70 -19.51 -10.33 25.12
C ASP A 70 -18.22 -9.60 25.57
N ALA A 71 -17.76 -9.85 26.80
CA ALA A 71 -16.54 -9.24 27.34
C ALA A 71 -15.26 -9.67 26.57
N ASP A 72 -15.24 -10.88 26.03
CA ASP A 72 -14.11 -11.38 25.23
C ASP A 72 -14.02 -10.63 23.89
N SER A 73 -15.16 -10.23 23.33
CA SER A 73 -15.24 -9.44 22.09
C SER A 73 -14.71 -8.01 22.25
N ASP A 74 -14.86 -7.41 23.43
CA ASP A 74 -14.28 -6.11 23.77
C ASP A 74 -12.75 -6.18 23.93
N LEU A 75 -12.25 -7.26 24.53
CA LEU A 75 -10.81 -7.53 24.63
C LEU A 75 -10.21 -7.73 23.23
N ALA A 76 -10.82 -8.58 22.41
CA ALA A 76 -10.37 -8.83 21.04
C ALA A 76 -10.37 -7.57 20.16
N PHE A 77 -11.35 -6.68 20.36
CA PHE A 77 -11.37 -5.37 19.72
C PHE A 77 -10.19 -4.49 20.16
N SER A 78 -9.92 -4.44 21.47
CA SER A 78 -8.83 -3.65 22.02
C SER A 78 -7.46 -4.13 21.53
N GLU A 79 -7.24 -5.44 21.50
CA GLU A 79 -6.02 -6.05 20.94
C GLU A 79 -5.86 -5.72 19.45
N ALA A 80 -6.92 -5.91 18.67
CA ALA A 80 -6.91 -5.59 17.24
C ALA A 80 -6.67 -4.09 16.98
N LEU A 81 -7.21 -3.21 17.82
CA LEU A 81 -6.97 -1.77 17.73
C LEU A 81 -5.51 -1.42 18.02
N VAL A 82 -4.92 -1.99 19.07
CA VAL A 82 -3.51 -1.75 19.42
C VAL A 82 -2.59 -2.24 18.31
N GLU A 83 -2.80 -3.47 17.82
CA GLU A 83 -2.04 -4.03 16.69
C GLU A 83 -2.17 -3.13 15.45
N PHE A 84 -3.40 -2.69 15.16
CA PHE A 84 -3.68 -1.81 14.05
C PHE A 84 -2.97 -0.47 14.19
N VAL A 85 -3.14 0.26 15.29
CA VAL A 85 -2.50 1.57 15.49
C VAL A 85 -0.97 1.50 15.48
N THR A 86 -0.38 0.42 15.99
CA THR A 86 1.08 0.32 16.11
C THR A 86 1.76 -0.20 14.85
N THR A 87 1.13 -1.15 14.14
CA THR A 87 1.80 -1.94 13.09
C THR A 87 1.31 -1.60 11.70
N PHE A 88 0.01 -1.28 11.54
CA PHE A 88 -0.57 -0.99 10.23
C PHE A 88 0.04 0.26 9.60
N ASP A 89 0.22 1.34 10.38
CA ASP A 89 0.79 2.58 9.88
C ASP A 89 2.23 2.38 9.40
N ALA A 90 3.05 1.71 10.21
CA ALA A 90 4.42 1.34 9.84
C ALA A 90 4.47 0.48 8.57
N ALA A 91 3.56 -0.49 8.43
CA ALA A 91 3.46 -1.30 7.22
C ALA A 91 3.14 -0.43 5.98
N LEU A 92 2.22 0.52 6.07
CA LEU A 92 1.88 1.38 4.92
C LEU A 92 3.03 2.30 4.48
N TYR A 93 3.86 2.78 5.40
CA TYR A 93 4.99 3.67 5.05
C TYR A 93 6.09 2.98 4.26
N VAL A 94 6.23 1.66 4.35
CA VAL A 94 7.26 0.93 3.61
C VAL A 94 6.78 0.39 2.26
N VAL A 95 5.51 0.63 1.89
CA VAL A 95 4.94 0.23 0.59
C VAL A 95 5.49 1.14 -0.52
N PRO A 96 6.27 0.61 -1.48
CA PRO A 96 6.84 1.41 -2.56
C PRO A 96 5.78 1.99 -3.50
N GLY A 97 5.89 3.29 -3.84
CA GLY A 97 4.97 3.95 -4.78
C GLY A 97 3.53 4.13 -4.25
N GLY A 98 3.31 3.88 -2.96
CA GLY A 98 1.99 3.89 -2.34
C GLY A 98 1.56 5.23 -1.76
N ASP A 99 2.14 6.37 -2.16
CA ASP A 99 1.90 7.66 -1.48
C ASP A 99 0.44 8.09 -1.49
N GLU A 100 -0.20 8.01 -2.66
CA GLU A 100 -1.60 8.36 -2.80
C GLU A 100 -2.52 7.35 -2.10
N MET A 101 -2.23 6.04 -2.25
CA MET A 101 -2.93 4.98 -1.53
C MET A 101 -2.85 5.22 -0.02
N ARG A 102 -1.65 5.45 0.52
CA ARG A 102 -1.39 5.67 1.93
C ARG A 102 -2.13 6.90 2.44
N ARG A 103 -2.05 8.02 1.71
CA ARG A 103 -2.79 9.26 2.04
C ARG A 103 -4.29 8.99 2.17
N ARG A 104 -4.88 8.26 1.22
CA ARG A 104 -6.30 7.93 1.24
C ARG A 104 -6.67 6.98 2.38
N VAL A 105 -5.91 5.90 2.55
CA VAL A 105 -6.13 4.91 3.60
C VAL A 105 -6.00 5.54 4.99
N LEU A 106 -4.94 6.31 5.25
CA LEU A 106 -4.75 7.01 6.52
C LEU A 106 -5.79 8.10 6.76
N GLY A 107 -6.20 8.83 5.72
CA GLY A 107 -7.30 9.80 5.81
C GLY A 107 -8.61 9.14 6.25
N THR A 108 -8.96 8.01 5.64
CA THR A 108 -10.14 7.21 6.00
C THR A 108 -10.07 6.64 7.42
N ILE A 109 -8.89 6.19 7.86
CA ILE A 109 -8.72 5.62 9.20
C ILE A 109 -8.70 6.68 10.28
N GLY A 110 -8.08 7.84 10.04
CA GLY A 110 -8.13 8.98 10.96
C GLY A 110 -9.56 9.42 11.25
N LEU A 111 -10.43 9.33 10.23
CA LEU A 111 -11.87 9.56 10.37
C LEU A 111 -12.58 8.49 11.23
N ALA A 112 -12.16 7.22 11.16
CA ALA A 112 -12.66 6.17 12.04
C ALA A 112 -12.27 6.42 13.51
N ALA A 113 -11.01 6.78 13.76
CA ALA A 113 -10.50 7.05 15.10
C ALA A 113 -11.22 8.22 15.79
N ALA A 114 -11.56 9.28 15.03
CA ALA A 114 -12.31 10.43 15.53
C ALA A 114 -13.72 10.08 16.07
N TYR A 115 -14.24 8.89 15.76
CA TYR A 115 -15.58 8.44 16.17
C TYR A 115 -15.56 7.47 17.34
N MET A 116 -14.38 7.01 17.79
CA MET A 116 -14.23 6.07 18.91
C MET A 116 -14.43 6.75 20.28
N GLU A 117 -15.49 7.53 20.43
CA GLU A 117 -15.89 8.13 21.70
C GLU A 117 -16.61 7.10 22.59
N PRO A 118 -16.28 6.99 23.89
CA PRO A 118 -16.86 5.99 24.79
C PRO A 118 -18.38 6.06 25.04
N ARG A 119 -19.12 6.99 24.40
CA ARG A 119 -20.50 7.36 24.78
C ARG A 119 -21.53 7.32 23.64
N ARG A 120 -21.17 6.85 22.45
CA ARG A 120 -22.11 6.81 21.32
C ARG A 120 -22.90 5.50 21.25
N PRO A 121 -24.10 5.51 20.61
CA PRO A 121 -24.85 4.29 20.38
C PRO A 121 -24.02 3.32 19.53
N ASN A 122 -23.77 2.13 20.07
CA ASN A 122 -22.89 1.11 19.46
C ASN A 122 -23.21 0.77 17.99
N SER A 123 -24.45 0.94 17.52
CA SER A 123 -24.84 0.64 16.15
C SER A 123 -24.33 1.68 15.13
N GLU A 124 -24.32 2.96 15.47
CA GLU A 124 -23.78 4.03 14.60
C GLU A 124 -22.26 3.92 14.47
N ASP A 125 -21.57 3.70 15.60
CA ASP A 125 -20.12 3.51 15.65
C ASP A 125 -19.68 2.32 14.80
N LYS A 126 -20.39 1.18 14.92
CA LYS A 126 -20.13 0.00 14.10
C LYS A 126 -20.34 0.31 12.62
N SER A 127 -21.44 0.94 12.24
CA SER A 127 -21.69 1.26 10.83
C SER A 127 -20.64 2.22 10.26
N TRP A 128 -20.12 3.14 11.05
CA TRP A 128 -19.09 4.08 10.61
C TRP A 128 -17.75 3.38 10.43
N ILE A 129 -17.28 2.65 11.45
CA ILE A 129 -16.02 1.91 11.39
C ILE A 129 -16.05 0.89 10.24
N ASP A 130 -17.18 0.19 10.04
CA ASP A 130 -17.36 -0.72 8.91
C ASP A 130 -17.19 -0.02 7.56
N THR A 131 -17.78 1.16 7.41
CA THR A 131 -17.71 1.93 6.16
C THR A 131 -16.28 2.42 5.91
N CYS A 132 -15.61 3.00 6.91
CA CYS A 132 -14.21 3.40 6.80
C CYS A 132 -13.29 2.21 6.48
N CYS A 133 -13.48 1.07 7.13
CA CYS A 133 -12.68 -0.12 6.84
C CYS A 133 -12.91 -0.60 5.39
N LYS A 134 -14.16 -0.64 4.90
CA LYS A 134 -14.45 -1.02 3.51
C LYS A 134 -13.80 -0.10 2.50
N GLU A 135 -13.83 1.22 2.73
CA GLU A 135 -13.15 2.20 1.88
C GLU A 135 -11.64 1.96 1.86
N ALA A 136 -11.02 1.81 3.04
CA ALA A 136 -9.58 1.59 3.15
C ALA A 136 -9.16 0.25 2.51
N ILE A 137 -9.94 -0.83 2.68
CA ILE A 137 -9.73 -2.13 2.01
C ILE A 137 -9.82 -1.92 0.49
N GLY A 138 -10.86 -1.24 -0.01
CA GLY A 138 -11.04 -1.01 -1.45
C GLY A 138 -9.85 -0.29 -2.07
N VAL A 139 -9.35 0.76 -1.43
CA VAL A 139 -8.18 1.52 -1.90
C VAL A 139 -6.91 0.65 -1.87
N LEU A 140 -6.65 -0.05 -0.76
CA LEU A 140 -5.46 -0.89 -0.62
C LEU A 140 -5.47 -2.08 -1.58
N SER A 141 -6.62 -2.74 -1.76
CA SER A 141 -6.78 -3.85 -2.70
C SER A 141 -6.59 -3.39 -4.15
N ALA A 142 -7.18 -2.26 -4.56
CA ALA A 142 -6.98 -1.71 -5.91
C ALA A 142 -5.49 -1.39 -6.16
N PHE A 143 -4.83 -0.78 -5.17
CA PHE A 143 -3.40 -0.51 -5.25
C PHE A 143 -2.56 -1.78 -5.41
N LEU A 144 -2.88 -2.87 -4.70
CA LEU A 144 -2.17 -4.15 -4.80
C LEU A 144 -2.40 -4.85 -6.15
N ARG A 145 -3.55 -4.62 -6.79
CA ARG A 145 -3.87 -5.12 -8.14
C ARG A 145 -3.38 -4.21 -9.27
N GLU A 146 -2.71 -3.11 -8.93
CA GLU A 146 -2.28 -2.08 -9.89
C GLU A 146 -3.44 -1.46 -10.68
N GLU A 147 -4.61 -1.43 -10.08
CA GLU A 147 -5.79 -0.79 -10.63
C GLU A 147 -5.85 0.69 -10.22
N PRO A 148 -6.59 1.52 -10.98
CA PRO A 148 -6.93 2.86 -10.53
C PRO A 148 -7.59 2.82 -9.15
N LEU A 149 -7.18 3.73 -8.26
CA LEU A 149 -7.77 3.80 -6.93
C LEU A 149 -9.26 4.19 -7.06
N PRO A 150 -10.19 3.43 -6.45
CA PRO A 150 -11.61 3.65 -6.61
C PRO A 150 -12.00 5.02 -6.07
N GLU A 151 -12.98 5.71 -6.65
CA GLU A 151 -13.54 6.91 -6.02
C GLU A 151 -14.19 6.56 -4.67
N PRO A 152 -14.19 7.47 -3.68
CA PRO A 152 -14.88 7.22 -2.41
C PRO A 152 -16.36 6.90 -2.63
N SER A 153 -16.91 5.91 -1.90
CA SER A 153 -18.34 5.59 -2.05
C SER A 153 -19.24 6.73 -1.58
N GLN A 154 -20.43 6.82 -2.18
CA GLN A 154 -21.46 7.79 -1.76
C GLN A 154 -21.76 7.69 -0.26
N ARG A 155 -21.88 6.46 0.27
CA ARG A 155 -22.13 6.24 1.70
C ARG A 155 -21.04 6.84 2.57
N PHE A 156 -19.77 6.66 2.18
CA PHE A 156 -18.66 7.26 2.91
C PHE A 156 -18.69 8.79 2.86
N LEU A 157 -18.98 9.36 1.68
CA LEU A 157 -19.10 10.81 1.51
C LEU A 157 -20.23 11.40 2.36
N GLU A 158 -21.42 10.80 2.31
CA GLU A 158 -22.58 11.21 3.12
C GLU A 158 -22.26 11.21 4.61
N GLN A 159 -21.68 10.11 5.11
CA GLN A 159 -21.32 9.99 6.52
C GLN A 159 -20.21 10.99 6.92
N HIS A 160 -19.23 11.24 6.04
CA HIS A 160 -18.20 12.24 6.26
C HIS A 160 -18.75 13.68 6.29
N GLU A 161 -19.72 14.00 5.44
CA GLU A 161 -20.41 15.29 5.45
C GLU A 161 -21.23 15.49 6.72
N LEU A 162 -21.99 14.47 7.13
CA LEU A 162 -22.71 14.46 8.41
C LEU A 162 -21.75 14.71 9.58
N MET A 163 -20.57 14.12 9.53
CA MET A 163 -19.53 14.34 10.54
C MET A 163 -19.03 15.78 10.56
N ARG A 164 -18.68 16.34 9.41
CA ARG A 164 -18.28 17.75 9.33
C ARG A 164 -19.37 18.71 9.79
N ALA A 165 -20.64 18.39 9.55
CA ALA A 165 -21.75 19.18 10.05
C ALA A 165 -21.84 19.13 11.59
N ARG A 166 -21.72 17.92 12.18
CA ARG A 166 -21.74 17.73 13.64
C ARG A 166 -20.58 18.43 14.35
N SER A 167 -19.35 18.29 13.83
CA SER A 167 -18.18 18.96 14.42
C SER A 167 -18.30 20.47 14.39
N ARG A 168 -18.89 21.05 13.34
CA ARG A 168 -19.17 22.50 13.27
C ARG A 168 -20.19 22.94 14.33
N ALA A 169 -21.24 22.18 14.54
CA ALA A 169 -22.26 22.48 15.55
C ALA A 169 -21.75 22.43 16.99
N GLN A 170 -20.71 21.62 17.28
CA GLN A 170 -20.10 21.56 18.62
C GLN A 170 -19.16 22.74 18.92
N VAL A 171 -18.56 23.35 17.90
CA VAL A 171 -17.61 24.46 18.05
C VAL A 171 -18.34 25.82 18.19
N ASP A 172 -19.60 25.90 17.76
CA ASP A 172 -20.42 27.12 17.82
C ASP A 172 -21.69 26.90 18.68
N PRO A 173 -21.55 26.76 20.01
CA PRO A 173 -22.68 26.67 20.90
C PRO A 173 -23.23 28.09 21.13
N SER A 174 -24.20 28.49 20.30
CA SER A 174 -24.99 29.70 20.50
C SER A 174 -25.59 29.80 21.91
#